data_AF-V4SAV2-F1
#
_entry.id   AF-V4SAV2-F1
#
_cell.length_a   1.000
_cell.length_b   1.000
_cell.length_c   1.000
_cell.angle_alpha   90.00
_cell.angle_beta   90.00
_cell.angle_gamma   90.00
#
_symmetry.space_group_name_H-M   'P 1'
#
loop_
_entity.id
_entity.type
_entity.pdbx_description
1 polymer ?
#
loop_
_entity_poly.entity_id
_entity_poly.type
_entity_poly.pdbx_seq_one_letter_code
_entity_poly.pdbx_strand_id
1 'polypeptide(L)'
;MSDSPITLLVVGVLIACCLTHVRSDSSDHRFKVGDPVPLYANKVGPFHNPSETYRYFDLPFCSPDAIIKEKREALGEVLNGDRLVSAPYKLNFRDEKDSALACRKKLSEQDVAQFRSAVEKDFYFQMYYDDLPIWGFIGKVDKEGKTHPSEYKYFLYKHIQFDILYNKDRVIEISARMDPHSLVDLTEDKEVDVEFMYSVKWKETDTPFEKRMEKYSLSSSLPHHLEIHWFSIINSCVTVLLLTGFLATILMRVLKNDFVKYAQDEEAADDQEETGWKYIHGDVFRFPKYKSLFAAALGSGSQLFTLTVFIFMLALVGVFYPYNRGALFTALVVIYALTSGIAGYTAASFYCQLEGTNWVRNLLLTGCLFCGPLFLTFCFLNTVAIAYNATAALPFGTIVVIVLIWTLVTSPLLVLGGIAGKNSKAEFQAPCRTTKYPREIPPLPWYRSAIPQMAMAGFLPFSAIYIELYYIFASVWGHRIYTIYSILFIVFIILLIVTAFITVALTYFQLAAEDHEWWWRYVNSLVYFDFFFPFHLFNNHNVKF
;
A
#
# COMPACT_ATOMS: atom_id res chain seq x y z
N MET A 1 -10.59 -37.18 14.21
CA MET A 1 -10.89 -35.79 13.82
C MET A 1 -10.82 -34.95 15.08
N SER A 2 -9.69 -34.27 15.28
CA SER A 2 -9.45 -33.40 16.44
C SER A 2 -9.64 -31.97 15.94
N ASP A 3 -10.83 -31.42 16.15
CA ASP A 3 -11.10 -30.01 15.87
C ASP A 3 -10.22 -29.15 16.79
N SER A 4 -9.32 -28.39 16.19
CA SER A 4 -8.40 -27.55 16.95
C SER A 4 -9.19 -26.42 17.64
N PRO A 5 -8.94 -26.14 18.92
CA PRO A 5 -9.64 -25.07 19.65
C PRO A 5 -9.42 -23.68 19.02
N ILE A 6 -8.39 -23.53 18.18
CA ILE A 6 -8.08 -22.31 17.43
C ILE A 6 -9.09 -22.09 16.30
N THR A 7 -9.50 -23.15 15.59
CA THR A 7 -10.51 -23.03 14.53
C THR A 7 -11.87 -22.62 15.10
N LEU A 8 -12.24 -23.16 16.26
CA LEU A 8 -13.47 -22.81 16.97
C LEU A 8 -13.47 -21.37 17.49
N LEU A 9 -12.30 -20.84 17.87
CA LEU A 9 -12.15 -19.47 18.35
C LEU A 9 -12.19 -18.46 17.19
N VAL A 10 -11.60 -18.80 16.04
CA VAL A 10 -11.68 -17.98 14.81
C VAL A 10 -13.10 -17.96 14.25
N VAL A 11 -13.78 -19.12 14.21
CA VAL A 11 -15.19 -19.21 13.79
C VAL A 11 -16.11 -18.53 14.79
N GLY A 12 -15.84 -18.63 16.10
CA GLY A 12 -16.60 -17.95 17.15
C GLY A 12 -16.51 -16.42 17.07
N VAL A 13 -15.33 -15.87 16.75
CA VAL A 13 -15.15 -14.43 16.51
C VAL A 13 -15.85 -13.98 15.22
N LEU A 14 -15.84 -14.81 14.16
CA LEU A 14 -16.56 -14.52 12.92
C LEU A 14 -18.08 -14.53 13.10
N ILE A 15 -18.63 -15.46 13.89
CA ILE A 15 -20.08 -15.57 14.15
C ILE A 15 -20.56 -14.46 15.10
N ALA A 16 -19.75 -14.06 16.08
CA ALA A 16 -20.07 -12.94 16.98
C ALA A 16 -20.16 -11.59 16.24
N CYS A 17 -19.47 -11.43 15.12
CA CYS A 17 -19.63 -10.27 14.24
C CYS A 17 -20.92 -10.28 13.39
N CYS A 18 -21.62 -11.41 13.28
CA CYS A 18 -22.80 -11.57 12.43
C CYS A 18 -24.15 -11.46 13.17
N LEU A 19 -24.15 -11.34 14.50
CA LEU A 19 -25.37 -11.21 15.30
C LEU A 19 -25.50 -9.80 15.89
N THR A 20 -25.85 -8.83 15.04
CA THR A 20 -26.38 -7.53 15.50
C THR A 20 -27.86 -7.42 15.15
N HIS A 21 -28.65 -7.14 16.19
CA HIS A 21 -30.10 -6.96 16.13
C HIS A 21 -30.50 -5.83 15.17
N VAL A 22 -31.54 -6.06 14.37
CA VAL A 22 -32.19 -5.08 13.49
C VAL A 22 -32.73 -3.90 14.32
N ARG A 23 -32.09 -2.74 14.17
CA ARG A 23 -32.62 -1.41 14.50
C ARG A 23 -32.39 -0.54 13.27
N SER A 24 -33.43 0.16 12.83
CA SER A 24 -33.31 1.21 11.81
C SER A 24 -32.35 2.28 12.34
N ASP A 25 -31.09 2.20 11.94
CA ASP A 25 -30.02 3.11 12.27
C ASP A 25 -29.21 3.41 11.00
N SER A 26 -28.28 4.37 11.04
CA SER A 26 -27.41 4.71 9.91
C SER A 26 -26.58 3.51 9.38
N SER A 27 -26.64 2.35 10.04
CA SER A 27 -26.06 1.08 9.61
C SER A 27 -26.76 0.45 8.41
N ASP A 28 -28.06 0.67 8.24
CA ASP A 28 -28.87 -0.06 7.25
C ASP A 28 -29.03 0.71 5.93
N HIS A 29 -28.50 1.95 5.88
CA HIS A 29 -28.59 2.90 4.76
C HIS A 29 -30.03 3.10 4.23
N ARG A 30 -31.02 3.04 5.12
CA ARG A 30 -32.44 3.22 4.81
C ARG A 30 -32.98 4.44 5.55
N PHE A 31 -33.66 5.31 4.82
CA PHE A 31 -34.13 6.60 5.32
C PHE A 31 -35.59 6.82 4.92
N LYS A 32 -36.38 7.41 5.84
CA LYS A 32 -37.71 7.93 5.55
C LYS A 32 -37.60 9.37 5.07
N VAL A 33 -38.64 9.85 4.39
CA VAL A 33 -38.70 11.25 3.92
C VAL A 33 -38.58 12.19 5.12
N GLY A 34 -37.63 13.13 5.04
CA GLY A 34 -37.31 14.09 6.10
C GLY A 34 -36.31 13.59 7.15
N ASP A 35 -35.90 12.31 7.11
CA ASP A 35 -34.91 11.79 8.05
C ASP A 35 -33.55 12.48 7.83
N PRO A 36 -32.81 12.77 8.91
CA PRO A 36 -31.47 13.32 8.81
C PRO A 36 -30.51 12.25 8.27
N VAL A 37 -29.85 12.56 7.15
CA VAL A 37 -28.80 11.70 6.58
C VAL A 37 -27.43 12.26 7.00
N PRO A 38 -26.51 11.43 7.51
CA PRO A 38 -25.24 11.91 8.01
C PRO A 38 -24.35 12.51 6.89
N LEU A 39 -23.90 13.75 7.11
CA LEU A 39 -22.91 14.44 6.30
C LEU A 39 -21.69 14.84 7.16
N TYR A 40 -20.53 14.32 6.81
CA TYR A 40 -19.28 14.59 7.51
C TYR A 40 -18.29 15.28 6.57
N ALA A 41 -17.77 16.43 6.99
CA ALA A 41 -16.59 17.01 6.35
C ALA A 41 -15.33 16.28 6.83
N ASN A 42 -14.37 16.08 5.94
CA ASN A 42 -13.16 15.30 6.22
C ASN A 42 -11.92 16.20 6.21
N LYS A 43 -11.47 16.56 5.00
CA LYS A 43 -10.19 17.22 4.79
C LYS A 43 -10.21 18.18 3.62
N VAL A 44 -9.22 19.07 3.61
CA VAL A 44 -8.91 20.00 2.53
C VAL A 44 -7.43 19.88 2.18
N GLY A 45 -7.06 20.14 0.94
CA GLY A 45 -5.65 20.11 0.54
C GLY A 45 -5.45 20.56 -0.90
N PRO A 46 -4.21 20.90 -1.29
CA PRO A 46 -3.86 21.25 -2.66
C PRO A 46 -4.10 20.07 -3.61
N PHE A 47 -4.73 20.33 -4.74
CA PHE A 47 -4.99 19.29 -5.75
C PHE A 47 -3.69 18.70 -6.33
N HIS A 48 -2.65 19.52 -6.46
CA HIS A 48 -1.34 19.13 -7.00
C HIS A 48 -0.44 18.40 -6.00
N ASN A 49 -0.78 18.38 -4.70
CA ASN A 49 -0.05 17.63 -3.69
C ASN A 49 -1.02 16.91 -2.73
N PRO A 50 -1.64 15.78 -3.15
CA PRO A 50 -2.70 15.13 -2.38
C PRO A 50 -2.24 14.52 -1.05
N SER A 51 -0.93 14.40 -0.82
CA SER A 51 -0.36 13.91 0.44
C SER A 51 -0.44 14.96 1.56
N GLU A 52 -0.47 16.24 1.18
CA GLU A 52 -0.63 17.36 2.11
C GLU A 52 -2.12 17.61 2.34
N THR A 53 -2.62 17.25 3.51
CA THR A 53 -4.05 17.37 3.82
C THR A 53 -4.26 17.92 5.22
N TYR A 54 -5.21 18.84 5.35
CA TYR A 54 -5.57 19.56 6.57
C TYR A 54 -7.03 19.29 6.93
N ARG A 55 -7.44 19.54 8.17
CA ARG A 55 -8.84 19.35 8.57
C ARG A 55 -9.69 20.38 7.84
N TYR A 56 -10.93 20.02 7.54
CA TYR A 56 -11.82 20.91 6.79
C TYR A 56 -11.98 22.30 7.46
N PHE A 57 -12.06 22.34 8.79
CA PHE A 57 -12.18 23.59 9.57
C PHE A 57 -10.85 24.25 9.95
N ASP A 58 -9.70 23.74 9.48
CA ASP A 58 -8.45 24.52 9.56
C ASP A 58 -8.48 25.71 8.59
N LEU A 59 -9.32 25.64 7.55
CA LEU A 59 -9.71 26.80 6.76
C LEU A 59 -10.90 27.53 7.40
N PRO A 60 -11.05 28.85 7.20
CA PRO A 60 -12.03 29.65 7.91
C PRO A 60 -13.45 29.51 7.32
N PHE A 61 -13.95 28.28 7.18
CA PHE A 61 -15.35 27.97 6.86
C PHE A 61 -16.30 28.17 8.06
N CYS A 62 -17.59 27.95 7.81
CA CYS A 62 -18.66 27.92 8.82
C CYS A 62 -18.53 26.73 9.76
N SER A 63 -18.20 26.95 11.04
CA SER A 63 -18.35 25.89 12.06
C SER A 63 -19.82 25.79 12.49
N PRO A 64 -20.43 24.59 12.52
CA PRO A 64 -21.85 24.43 12.84
C PRO A 64 -22.25 24.79 14.29
N ASP A 65 -21.31 24.77 15.25
CA ASP A 65 -21.57 25.06 16.68
C ASP A 65 -20.25 25.39 17.44
N ALA A 66 -20.37 25.81 18.71
CA ALA A 66 -19.23 25.95 19.64
C ALA A 66 -18.56 24.60 19.99
N ILE A 67 -19.26 23.48 19.76
CA ILE A 67 -18.73 22.11 19.94
C ILE A 67 -18.96 21.35 18.63
N ILE A 68 -17.88 21.10 17.90
CA ILE A 68 -17.91 20.29 16.68
C ILE A 68 -18.14 18.83 17.09
N LYS A 69 -19.21 18.20 16.58
CA LYS A 69 -19.45 16.77 16.77
C LYS A 69 -18.51 15.98 15.87
N GLU A 70 -17.46 15.43 16.46
CA GLU A 70 -16.56 14.49 15.80
C GLU A 70 -17.21 13.10 15.72
N LYS A 71 -17.08 12.45 14.56
CA LYS A 71 -17.45 11.05 14.42
C LYS A 71 -16.31 10.21 14.96
N ARG A 72 -16.61 9.22 15.80
CA ARG A 72 -15.61 8.24 16.24
C ARG A 72 -15.16 7.40 15.04
N GLU A 73 -13.91 7.59 14.60
CA GLU A 73 -13.35 6.86 13.46
C GLU A 73 -12.84 5.46 13.86
N ALA A 74 -12.88 4.53 12.91
CA ALA A 74 -12.24 3.23 13.05
C ALA A 74 -10.71 3.34 12.90
N LEU A 75 -9.96 2.35 13.39
CA LEU A 75 -8.49 2.35 13.33
C LEU A 75 -7.96 2.64 11.92
N GLY A 76 -8.51 1.98 10.91
CA GLY A 76 -8.11 2.18 9.52
C GLY A 76 -8.47 3.55 8.94
N GLU A 77 -9.57 4.16 9.37
CA GLU A 77 -9.98 5.51 8.95
C GLU A 77 -8.97 6.53 9.50
N VAL A 78 -8.56 6.37 10.76
CA VAL A 78 -7.51 7.21 11.36
C VAL A 78 -6.16 7.01 10.67
N LEU A 79 -5.82 5.78 10.31
CA LEU A 79 -4.59 5.47 9.56
C LEU A 79 -4.59 6.05 8.14
N ASN A 80 -5.77 6.21 7.53
CA ASN A 80 -5.96 6.89 6.25
C ASN A 80 -5.89 8.42 6.35
N GLY A 81 -5.79 8.96 7.58
CA GLY A 81 -5.80 10.40 7.85
C GLY A 81 -7.20 11.02 7.79
N ASP A 82 -8.27 10.21 7.94
CA ASP A 82 -9.63 10.75 7.99
C ASP A 82 -9.87 11.45 9.35
N ARG A 83 -10.54 12.61 9.28
CA ARG A 83 -10.89 13.50 10.41
C ARG A 83 -12.33 13.95 10.23
N LEU A 84 -13.28 13.11 10.64
CA LEU A 84 -14.67 13.26 10.26
C LEU A 84 -15.42 14.14 11.27
N VAL A 85 -15.87 15.29 10.79
CA VAL A 85 -16.59 16.30 11.59
C VAL A 85 -17.94 16.60 10.96
N SER A 86 -18.97 16.82 11.77
CA SER A 86 -20.29 17.18 11.25
C SER A 86 -20.22 18.43 10.38
N ALA A 87 -20.75 18.36 9.17
CA ALA A 87 -20.84 19.52 8.27
C ALA A 87 -22.06 20.39 8.61
N PRO A 88 -22.05 21.70 8.30
CA PRO A 88 -23.16 22.62 8.60
C PRO A 88 -24.36 22.50 7.64
N TYR A 89 -24.30 21.64 6.62
CA TYR A 89 -25.35 21.49 5.62
C TYR A 89 -26.37 20.42 6.04
N LYS A 90 -27.66 20.78 6.09
CA LYS A 90 -28.75 19.86 6.45
C LYS A 90 -29.36 19.25 5.20
N LEU A 91 -28.84 18.09 4.80
CA LEU A 91 -29.26 17.34 3.61
C LEU A 91 -30.22 16.19 4.00
N ASN A 92 -31.41 16.54 4.49
CA ASN A 92 -32.40 15.53 4.92
C ASN A 92 -32.93 14.75 3.70
N PHE A 93 -33.29 13.49 3.92
CA PHE A 93 -33.68 12.58 2.85
C PHE A 93 -34.94 13.09 2.12
N ARG A 94 -34.83 13.29 0.80
CA ARG A 94 -35.91 13.82 -0.05
C ARG A 94 -36.46 15.19 0.38
N ASP A 95 -35.64 16.02 1.01
CA ASP A 95 -35.91 17.41 1.35
C ASP A 95 -35.17 18.34 0.37
N GLU A 96 -35.87 18.85 -0.63
CA GLU A 96 -35.32 19.78 -1.63
C GLU A 96 -35.20 21.20 -1.09
N LYS A 97 -34.12 21.88 -1.48
CA LYS A 97 -33.83 23.26 -1.06
C LYS A 97 -33.29 24.03 -2.25
N ASP A 98 -34.05 25.02 -2.72
CA ASP A 98 -33.59 25.87 -3.82
C ASP A 98 -32.43 26.77 -3.40
N SER A 99 -32.47 27.29 -2.17
CA SER A 99 -31.40 28.09 -1.59
C SER A 99 -31.55 28.16 -0.08
N ALA A 100 -30.55 27.70 0.65
CA ALA A 100 -30.51 27.71 2.10
C ALA A 100 -29.19 28.34 2.60
N LEU A 101 -29.29 29.16 3.65
CA LEU A 101 -28.13 29.75 4.29
C LEU A 101 -27.46 28.70 5.19
N ALA A 102 -26.17 28.43 4.95
CA ALA A 102 -25.36 27.61 5.84
C ALA A 102 -24.86 28.44 7.03
N CYS A 103 -24.19 29.57 6.76
CA CYS A 103 -23.87 30.58 7.77
C CYS A 103 -23.50 31.93 7.14
N ARG A 104 -23.49 32.99 7.96
CA ARG A 104 -22.84 34.27 7.63
C ARG A 104 -21.52 34.34 8.38
N LYS A 105 -20.45 34.72 7.68
CA LYS A 105 -19.12 34.87 8.28
C LYS A 105 -18.46 36.13 7.77
N LYS A 106 -17.94 36.93 8.70
CA LYS A 106 -17.06 38.05 8.40
C LYS A 106 -15.62 37.54 8.39
N LEU A 107 -14.98 37.56 7.23
CA LEU A 107 -13.59 37.14 7.06
C LEU A 107 -12.67 38.30 7.42
N SER A 108 -11.71 38.05 8.33
CA SER A 108 -10.63 39.00 8.62
C SER A 108 -9.60 39.03 7.48
N GLU A 109 -8.71 40.02 7.47
CA GLU A 109 -7.61 40.08 6.49
C GLU A 109 -6.75 38.80 6.49
N GLN A 110 -6.55 38.19 7.66
CA GLN A 110 -5.83 36.91 7.80
C GLN A 110 -6.61 35.74 7.18
N ASP A 111 -7.93 35.68 7.41
CA ASP A 111 -8.79 34.64 6.83
C ASP A 111 -8.83 34.74 5.30
N VAL A 112 -8.89 35.96 4.78
CA VAL A 112 -8.85 36.25 3.33
C VAL A 112 -7.52 35.82 2.74
N ALA A 113 -6.39 36.13 3.39
CA ALA A 113 -5.09 35.68 2.94
C ALA A 113 -4.96 34.14 2.95
N GLN A 114 -5.52 33.48 3.97
CA GLN A 114 -5.52 32.02 4.07
C GLN A 114 -6.34 31.38 2.94
N PHE A 115 -7.55 31.86 2.68
CA PHE A 115 -8.35 31.39 1.54
C PHE A 115 -7.69 31.72 0.21
N ARG A 116 -7.08 32.90 0.04
CA ARG A 116 -6.36 33.26 -1.19
C ARG A 116 -5.23 32.28 -1.48
N SER A 117 -4.42 31.95 -0.49
CA SER A 117 -3.33 30.97 -0.63
C SER A 117 -3.86 29.56 -0.96
N ALA A 118 -5.00 29.19 -0.37
CA ALA A 118 -5.66 27.92 -0.70
C ALA A 118 -6.19 27.89 -2.13
N VAL A 119 -6.79 28.99 -2.61
CA VAL A 119 -7.29 29.11 -3.99
C VAL A 119 -6.15 29.14 -5.00
N GLU A 120 -5.05 29.82 -4.69
CA GLU A 120 -3.83 29.85 -5.53
C GLU A 120 -3.28 28.44 -5.80
N LYS A 121 -3.38 27.56 -4.80
CA LYS A 121 -2.90 26.16 -4.85
C LYS A 121 -3.99 25.16 -5.27
N ASP A 122 -5.12 25.65 -5.81
CA ASP A 122 -6.27 24.84 -6.24
C ASP A 122 -6.73 23.85 -5.16
N PHE A 123 -6.95 24.34 -3.94
CA PHE A 123 -7.41 23.48 -2.85
C PHE A 123 -8.79 22.86 -3.16
N TYR A 124 -8.89 21.57 -2.88
CA TYR A 124 -10.15 20.84 -2.88
C TYR A 124 -10.58 20.54 -1.44
N PHE A 125 -11.87 20.31 -1.25
CA PHE A 125 -12.43 19.72 -0.03
C PHE A 125 -12.93 18.32 -0.31
N GLN A 126 -12.95 17.48 0.73
CA GLN A 126 -13.59 16.17 0.73
C GLN A 126 -14.61 16.08 1.86
N MET A 127 -15.80 15.57 1.55
CA MET A 127 -16.82 15.22 2.53
C MET A 127 -17.40 13.84 2.22
N TYR A 128 -18.17 13.30 3.16
CA TYR A 128 -18.88 12.03 3.02
C TYR A 128 -20.35 12.18 3.39
N TYR A 129 -21.24 11.75 2.51
CA TYR A 129 -22.69 11.73 2.72
C TYR A 129 -23.18 10.29 2.57
N ASP A 130 -23.76 9.71 3.62
CA ASP A 130 -24.14 8.28 3.63
C ASP A 130 -22.98 7.34 3.18
N ASP A 131 -21.76 7.67 3.63
CA ASP A 131 -20.49 7.04 3.24
C ASP A 131 -20.09 7.19 1.76
N LEU A 132 -20.85 7.93 0.96
CA LEU A 132 -20.48 8.32 -0.40
C LEU A 132 -19.55 9.55 -0.36
N PRO A 133 -18.38 9.49 -1.01
CA PRO A 133 -17.47 10.62 -1.04
C PRO A 133 -17.96 11.70 -2.02
N ILE A 134 -17.68 12.94 -1.64
CA ILE A 134 -17.84 14.11 -2.51
C ILE A 134 -16.59 14.98 -2.42
N TRP A 135 -16.26 15.58 -3.56
CA TRP A 135 -15.17 16.54 -3.68
C TRP A 135 -15.64 17.78 -4.40
N GLY A 136 -15.02 18.90 -4.08
CA GLY A 136 -15.23 20.16 -4.77
C GLY A 136 -14.04 21.09 -4.55
N PHE A 137 -13.86 22.04 -5.46
CA PHE A 137 -12.85 23.08 -5.31
C PHE A 137 -13.37 24.20 -4.41
N ILE A 138 -12.46 24.81 -3.64
CA ILE A 138 -12.79 25.89 -2.72
C ILE A 138 -13.01 27.21 -3.48
N GLY A 139 -12.23 27.43 -4.54
CA GLY A 139 -12.30 28.63 -5.36
C GLY A 139 -11.74 28.42 -6.74
N LYS A 140 -11.55 29.52 -7.47
CA LYS A 140 -10.89 29.54 -8.78
C LYS A 140 -10.00 30.76 -8.92
N VAL A 141 -8.93 30.60 -9.67
CA VAL A 141 -8.09 31.72 -10.12
C VAL A 141 -8.50 32.11 -11.53
N ASP A 142 -8.81 33.38 -11.74
CA ASP A 142 -9.05 33.92 -13.07
C ASP A 142 -7.73 34.38 -13.69
N LYS A 143 -7.30 33.62 -14.70
CA LYS A 143 -6.04 33.82 -15.44
C LYS A 143 -6.28 34.36 -16.85
N GLU A 144 -7.53 34.61 -17.26
CA GLU A 144 -7.85 34.93 -18.66
C GLU A 144 -7.15 36.21 -19.13
N GLY A 145 -6.31 36.07 -20.17
CA GLY A 145 -5.67 37.18 -20.87
C GLY A 145 -4.49 37.86 -20.15
N LYS A 146 -4.03 37.32 -19.00
CA LYS A 146 -3.08 38.00 -18.12
C LYS A 146 -1.76 37.23 -18.00
N THR A 147 -0.67 37.85 -18.43
CA THR A 147 0.69 37.27 -18.44
C THR A 147 1.44 37.46 -17.13
N HIS A 148 1.05 38.42 -16.28
CA HIS A 148 1.72 38.71 -15.01
C HIS A 148 0.90 38.20 -13.80
N PRO A 149 1.53 37.50 -12.83
CA PRO A 149 0.84 36.98 -11.63
C PRO A 149 0.16 38.04 -10.77
N SER A 150 0.65 39.28 -10.83
CA SER A 150 0.10 40.43 -10.11
C SER A 150 -1.28 40.88 -10.62
N GLU A 151 -1.75 40.37 -11.77
CA GLU A 151 -3.06 40.69 -12.31
C GLU A 151 -4.10 39.59 -12.03
N TYR A 152 -3.70 38.47 -11.45
CA TYR A 152 -4.60 37.35 -11.16
C TYR A 152 -5.65 37.76 -10.14
N LYS A 153 -6.90 37.35 -10.41
CA LYS A 153 -8.00 37.51 -9.47
C LYS A 153 -8.31 36.19 -8.79
N TYR A 154 -8.49 36.25 -7.49
CA TYR A 154 -8.74 35.08 -6.65
C TYR A 154 -10.20 35.09 -6.22
N PHE A 155 -10.95 34.06 -6.58
CA PHE A 155 -12.37 33.96 -6.28
C PHE A 155 -12.68 32.77 -5.39
N LEU A 156 -13.45 32.99 -4.32
CA LEU A 156 -13.99 31.96 -3.44
C LEU A 156 -15.42 31.61 -3.86
N TYR A 157 -15.74 30.31 -3.89
CA TYR A 157 -17.12 29.87 -4.09
C TYR A 157 -17.89 29.98 -2.77
N LYS A 158 -19.04 30.67 -2.80
CA LYS A 158 -19.91 30.79 -1.61
C LYS A 158 -21.15 29.89 -1.66
N HIS A 159 -21.48 29.31 -2.83
CA HIS A 159 -22.67 28.47 -3.00
C HIS A 159 -22.31 27.06 -3.48
N ILE A 160 -22.75 26.05 -2.74
CA ILE A 160 -22.60 24.62 -3.09
C ILE A 160 -23.97 24.04 -3.47
N GLN A 161 -24.09 23.49 -4.68
CA GLN A 161 -25.26 22.73 -5.10
C GLN A 161 -25.01 21.23 -4.92
N PHE A 162 -25.81 20.59 -4.08
CA PHE A 162 -25.83 19.15 -3.90
C PHE A 162 -26.91 18.53 -4.78
N ASP A 163 -26.53 17.63 -5.67
CA ASP A 163 -27.45 16.81 -6.44
C ASP A 163 -27.37 15.37 -5.94
N ILE A 164 -28.48 14.86 -5.43
CA ILE A 164 -28.56 13.56 -4.76
C ILE A 164 -29.50 12.66 -5.54
N LEU A 165 -29.01 11.47 -5.93
CA LEU A 165 -29.83 10.43 -6.53
C LEU A 165 -30.26 9.42 -5.47
N TYR A 166 -31.53 9.03 -5.51
CA TYR A 166 -32.08 8.04 -4.59
C TYR A 166 -32.88 6.96 -5.31
N ASN A 167 -32.94 5.78 -4.72
CA ASN A 167 -33.80 4.69 -5.16
C ASN A 167 -34.58 4.19 -3.94
N LYS A 168 -35.91 4.33 -3.97
CA LYS A 168 -36.81 4.00 -2.85
C LYS A 168 -36.41 4.72 -1.55
N ASP A 169 -35.92 3.99 -0.56
CA ASP A 169 -35.54 4.44 0.78
C ASP A 169 -34.02 4.60 0.94
N ARG A 170 -33.24 4.57 -0.15
CA ARG A 170 -31.77 4.58 -0.09
C ARG A 170 -31.14 5.67 -0.96
N VAL A 171 -30.04 6.23 -0.46
CA VAL A 171 -29.18 7.15 -1.23
C VAL A 171 -28.26 6.32 -2.13
N ILE A 172 -28.21 6.70 -3.41
CA ILE A 172 -27.43 6.00 -4.43
C ILE A 172 -26.23 6.82 -4.86
N GLU A 173 -26.41 8.11 -5.07
CA GLU A 173 -25.33 8.96 -5.56
C GLU A 173 -25.46 10.37 -4.98
N ILE A 174 -24.32 11.02 -4.79
CA ILE A 174 -24.27 12.44 -4.49
C ILE A 174 -23.18 13.10 -5.35
N SER A 175 -23.46 14.30 -5.83
CA SER A 175 -22.50 15.17 -6.49
C SER A 175 -22.58 16.58 -5.90
N ALA A 176 -21.43 17.20 -5.70
CA ALA A 176 -21.34 18.60 -5.29
C ALA A 176 -20.87 19.45 -6.47
N ARG A 177 -21.61 20.49 -6.81
CA ARG A 177 -21.27 21.45 -7.86
C ARG A 177 -21.10 22.83 -7.24
N MET A 178 -20.01 23.51 -7.59
CA MET A 178 -19.77 24.89 -7.18
C MET A 178 -20.44 25.83 -8.18
N ASP A 179 -21.21 26.80 -7.70
CA ASP A 179 -21.89 27.75 -8.60
C ASP A 179 -20.88 28.76 -9.17
N PRO A 180 -20.63 28.77 -10.50
CA PRO A 180 -19.68 29.68 -11.13
C PRO A 180 -20.09 31.15 -11.05
N HIS A 181 -21.36 31.45 -10.77
CA HIS A 181 -21.89 32.82 -10.65
C HIS A 181 -21.87 33.33 -9.21
N SER A 182 -21.74 32.43 -8.22
CA SER A 182 -21.76 32.77 -6.80
C SER A 182 -20.34 32.82 -6.25
N LEU A 183 -19.66 33.94 -6.55
CA LEU A 183 -18.25 34.17 -6.22
C LEU A 183 -18.07 35.33 -5.25
N VAL A 184 -16.99 35.27 -4.48
CA VAL A 184 -16.48 36.35 -3.65
C VAL A 184 -15.05 36.67 -4.08
N ASP A 185 -14.76 37.93 -4.36
CA ASP A 185 -13.41 38.38 -4.71
C ASP A 185 -12.55 38.48 -3.43
N LEU A 186 -11.42 37.76 -3.42
CA LEU A 186 -10.45 37.74 -2.33
C LEU A 186 -9.13 38.41 -2.72
N THR A 187 -9.07 39.13 -3.85
CA THR A 187 -7.81 39.66 -4.40
C THR A 187 -7.17 40.71 -3.49
N GLU A 188 -7.97 41.51 -2.79
CA GLU A 188 -7.48 42.55 -1.88
C GLU A 188 -7.44 42.05 -0.42
N ASP A 189 -6.47 42.54 0.37
CA ASP A 189 -6.37 42.29 1.81
C ASP A 189 -7.35 43.18 2.57
N LYS A 190 -8.64 42.87 2.48
CA LYS A 190 -9.70 43.60 3.17
C LYS A 190 -10.65 42.63 3.84
N GLU A 191 -11.35 43.11 4.87
CA GLU A 191 -12.44 42.35 5.46
C GLU A 191 -13.56 42.12 4.46
N VAL A 192 -14.06 40.87 4.38
CA VAL A 192 -15.12 40.50 3.44
C VAL A 192 -16.23 39.74 4.18
N ASP A 193 -17.46 40.21 4.05
CA ASP A 193 -18.64 39.50 4.54
C ASP A 193 -19.09 38.45 3.52
N VAL A 194 -19.11 37.19 3.95
CA VAL A 194 -19.48 36.05 3.11
C VAL A 194 -20.70 35.35 3.68
N GLU A 195 -21.73 35.22 2.85
CA GLU A 195 -22.88 34.37 3.11
C GLU A 195 -22.70 33.04 2.39
N PHE A 196 -22.37 31.99 3.15
CA PHE A 196 -22.25 30.65 2.59
C PHE A 196 -23.64 30.05 2.43
N MET A 197 -23.95 29.62 1.20
CA MET A 197 -25.25 29.10 0.82
C MET A 197 -25.13 27.70 0.22
N TYR A 198 -26.23 26.97 0.21
CA TYR A 198 -26.32 25.68 -0.45
C TYR A 198 -27.70 25.43 -1.03
N SER A 199 -27.75 24.59 -2.06
CA SER A 199 -28.98 24.07 -2.64
C SER A 199 -28.94 22.54 -2.69
N VAL A 200 -30.10 21.92 -2.64
CA VAL A 200 -30.26 20.47 -2.58
C VAL A 200 -31.32 20.04 -3.58
N LYS A 201 -30.93 19.22 -4.54
CA LYS A 201 -31.84 18.64 -5.53
C LYS A 201 -31.84 17.13 -5.38
N TRP A 202 -33.04 16.54 -5.35
CA TRP A 202 -33.23 15.11 -5.28
C TRP A 202 -33.74 14.59 -6.62
N LYS A 203 -33.21 13.47 -7.09
CA LYS A 203 -33.70 12.83 -8.31
C LYS A 203 -33.78 11.32 -8.13
N GLU A 204 -34.88 10.74 -8.55
CA GLU A 204 -35.07 9.30 -8.49
C GLU A 204 -34.23 8.58 -9.58
N THR A 205 -33.69 7.42 -9.24
CA THR A 205 -32.90 6.57 -10.14
C THR A 205 -33.29 5.10 -9.98
N ASP A 206 -33.22 4.35 -11.08
CA ASP A 206 -33.47 2.90 -11.10
C ASP A 206 -32.24 2.07 -10.68
N THR A 207 -31.09 2.72 -10.44
CA THR A 207 -29.86 2.04 -10.05
C THR A 207 -30.01 1.36 -8.69
N PRO A 208 -29.75 0.04 -8.59
CA PRO A 208 -29.89 -0.68 -7.33
C PRO A 208 -28.76 -0.30 -6.36
N PHE A 209 -29.03 -0.40 -5.06
CA PHE A 209 -28.09 0.01 -4.00
C PHE A 209 -26.74 -0.73 -4.08
N GLU A 210 -26.76 -1.99 -4.49
CA GLU A 210 -25.56 -2.83 -4.61
C GLU A 210 -24.57 -2.27 -5.65
N LYS A 211 -25.07 -1.54 -6.65
CA LYS A 211 -24.27 -0.94 -7.72
C LYS A 211 -23.88 0.50 -7.47
N ARG A 212 -24.26 1.09 -6.31
CA ARG A 212 -24.02 2.51 -6.02
C ARG A 212 -22.54 2.92 -6.09
N MET A 213 -21.64 1.98 -5.81
CA MET A 213 -20.19 2.21 -5.82
C MET A 213 -19.55 2.07 -7.22
N GLU A 214 -20.28 1.56 -8.22
CA GLU A 214 -19.75 1.36 -9.57
C GLU A 214 -19.28 2.68 -10.21
N LYS A 215 -20.05 3.77 -10.03
CA LYS A 215 -19.71 5.13 -10.52
C LYS A 215 -18.28 5.52 -10.21
N TYR A 216 -17.84 5.21 -9.00
CA TYR A 216 -16.53 5.65 -8.54
C TYR A 216 -15.40 4.70 -8.97
N SER A 217 -15.71 3.42 -9.20
CA SER A 217 -14.77 2.46 -9.82
C SER A 217 -14.57 2.69 -11.34
N LEU A 218 -15.55 3.29 -12.01
CA LEU A 218 -15.56 3.52 -13.46
C LEU A 218 -14.41 4.39 -13.97
N SER A 219 -13.91 5.31 -13.14
CA SER A 219 -12.74 6.14 -13.49
C SER A 219 -11.47 5.33 -13.72
N SER A 220 -11.32 4.21 -12.98
CA SER A 220 -10.19 3.29 -13.09
C SER A 220 -10.41 2.21 -14.14
N SER A 221 -11.66 1.92 -14.52
CA SER A 221 -12.02 0.91 -15.52
C SER A 221 -12.29 1.48 -16.92
N LEU A 222 -11.88 2.72 -17.19
CA LEU A 222 -12.04 3.33 -18.52
C LEU A 222 -11.33 2.46 -19.58
N PRO A 223 -11.89 2.28 -20.80
CA PRO A 223 -11.35 1.36 -21.80
C PRO A 223 -9.87 1.59 -22.11
N HIS A 224 -9.47 2.86 -22.21
CA HIS A 224 -8.09 3.23 -22.50
C HIS A 224 -7.10 2.87 -21.38
N HIS A 225 -7.53 2.95 -20.11
CA HIS A 225 -6.70 2.51 -18.98
C HIS A 225 -6.58 0.99 -18.94
N LEU A 226 -7.68 0.28 -19.22
CA LEU A 226 -7.69 -1.18 -19.27
C LEU A 226 -6.78 -1.72 -20.39
N GLU A 227 -6.75 -1.08 -21.56
CA GLU A 227 -5.82 -1.40 -22.65
C GLU A 227 -4.35 -1.33 -22.20
N ILE A 228 -3.98 -0.31 -21.42
CA ILE A 228 -2.62 -0.14 -20.90
C ILE A 228 -2.26 -1.27 -19.91
N HIS A 229 -3.19 -1.67 -19.04
CA HIS A 229 -2.98 -2.79 -18.11
C HIS A 229 -2.84 -4.12 -18.85
N TRP A 230 -3.66 -4.37 -19.87
CA TRP A 230 -3.53 -5.58 -20.69
C TRP A 230 -2.22 -5.61 -21.49
N PHE A 231 -1.79 -4.47 -22.03
CA PHE A 231 -0.48 -4.34 -22.67
C PHE A 231 0.66 -4.65 -21.69
N SER A 232 0.57 -4.17 -20.45
CA SER A 232 1.50 -4.51 -19.37
C SER A 232 1.56 -6.01 -19.11
N ILE A 233 0.42 -6.68 -18.97
CA ILE A 233 0.36 -8.13 -18.76
C ILE A 233 1.00 -8.88 -19.94
N ILE A 234 0.69 -8.50 -21.18
CA ILE A 234 1.28 -9.13 -22.37
C ILE A 234 2.80 -8.99 -22.37
N ASN A 235 3.32 -7.78 -22.14
CA ASN A 235 4.75 -7.52 -22.10
C ASN A 235 5.44 -8.33 -20.98
N SER A 236 4.78 -8.45 -19.82
CA SER A 236 5.25 -9.24 -18.68
C SER A 236 5.28 -10.74 -19.00
N CYS A 237 4.23 -11.26 -19.64
CA CYS A 237 4.16 -12.65 -20.09
C CYS A 237 5.24 -12.96 -21.14
N VAL A 238 5.47 -12.06 -22.10
CA VAL A 238 6.56 -12.19 -23.08
C VAL A 238 7.91 -12.23 -22.37
N THR A 239 8.12 -11.37 -21.37
CA THR A 239 9.35 -11.38 -20.55
C THR A 239 9.55 -12.72 -19.84
N VAL A 240 8.50 -13.27 -19.23
CA VAL A 240 8.54 -14.62 -18.62
C VAL A 240 8.90 -15.69 -19.64
N LEU A 241 8.29 -15.67 -20.83
CA LEU A 241 8.57 -16.66 -21.89
C LEU A 241 10.02 -16.58 -22.37
N LEU A 242 10.54 -15.37 -22.59
CA LEU A 242 11.94 -15.15 -22.97
C LEU A 242 12.90 -15.62 -21.90
N LEU A 243 12.63 -15.32 -20.62
CA LEU A 243 13.45 -15.79 -19.50
C LEU A 243 13.41 -17.30 -19.33
N THR A 244 12.23 -17.90 -19.49
CA THR A 244 12.06 -19.37 -19.43
C THR A 244 12.83 -20.03 -20.58
N GLY A 245 12.72 -19.48 -21.80
CA GLY A 245 13.49 -19.93 -22.96
C GLY A 245 14.98 -19.81 -22.72
N PHE A 246 15.46 -18.65 -22.24
CA PHE A 246 16.87 -18.43 -21.93
C PHE A 246 17.38 -19.41 -20.86
N LEU A 247 16.68 -19.57 -19.74
CA LEU A 247 17.04 -20.51 -18.69
C LEU A 247 17.04 -21.96 -19.20
N ALA A 248 16.04 -22.34 -20.00
CA ALA A 248 15.99 -23.66 -20.63
C ALA A 248 17.17 -23.87 -21.57
N THR A 249 17.56 -22.87 -22.38
CA THR A 249 18.76 -22.99 -23.22
C THR A 249 20.04 -23.14 -22.42
N ILE A 250 20.19 -22.41 -21.30
CA ILE A 250 21.33 -22.57 -20.40
C ILE A 250 21.33 -23.98 -19.83
N LEU A 251 20.22 -24.42 -19.23
CA LEU A 251 20.11 -25.73 -18.61
C LEU A 251 20.38 -26.85 -19.62
N MET A 252 19.80 -26.78 -20.83
CA MET A 252 20.02 -27.76 -21.90
C MET A 252 21.46 -27.75 -22.42
N ARG A 253 22.06 -26.56 -22.59
CA ARG A 253 23.46 -26.45 -23.02
C ARG A 253 24.40 -27.02 -21.96
N VAL A 254 24.13 -26.75 -20.69
CA VAL A 254 24.92 -27.24 -19.55
C VAL A 254 24.76 -28.73 -19.39
N LEU A 255 23.53 -29.25 -19.38
CA LEU A 255 23.27 -30.69 -19.34
C LEU A 255 23.94 -31.40 -20.52
N LYS A 256 23.81 -30.87 -21.74
CA LYS A 256 24.46 -31.46 -22.93
C LYS A 256 25.99 -31.46 -22.78
N ASN A 257 26.57 -30.36 -22.31
CA ASN A 257 28.02 -30.26 -22.12
C ASN A 257 28.51 -31.20 -21.01
N ASP A 258 27.75 -31.32 -19.92
CA ASP A 258 28.03 -32.25 -18.82
C ASP A 258 27.91 -33.71 -19.31
N PHE A 259 26.85 -34.08 -20.04
CA PHE A 259 26.68 -35.43 -20.60
C PHE A 259 27.80 -35.81 -21.58
N VAL A 260 28.18 -34.90 -22.48
CA VAL A 260 29.28 -35.15 -23.43
C VAL A 260 30.60 -35.35 -22.69
N LYS A 261 30.85 -34.55 -21.64
CA LYS A 261 32.04 -34.70 -20.80
C LYS A 261 32.04 -36.05 -20.07
N TYR A 262 30.91 -36.47 -19.49
CA TYR A 262 30.79 -37.79 -18.84
C TYR A 262 30.99 -38.98 -19.78
N ALA A 263 30.45 -38.90 -21.01
CA ALA A 263 30.65 -39.94 -22.02
C ALA A 263 32.13 -40.06 -22.45
N GLN A 264 32.89 -38.97 -22.35
CA GLN A 264 34.34 -38.97 -22.61
C GLN A 264 35.16 -39.37 -21.37
N ASP A 265 34.71 -39.03 -20.16
CA ASP A 265 35.39 -39.34 -18.90
C ASP A 265 35.26 -40.83 -18.50
N GLU A 266 34.21 -41.55 -18.91
CA GLU A 266 34.14 -43.02 -18.74
C GLU A 266 35.25 -43.77 -19.52
N GLU A 267 35.82 -43.17 -20.57
CA GLU A 267 36.89 -43.76 -21.37
C GLU A 267 38.30 -43.42 -20.85
N ALA A 268 38.44 -42.48 -19.91
CA ALA A 268 39.71 -42.02 -19.35
C ALA A 268 39.74 -42.18 -17.82
N ALA A 269 40.10 -43.37 -17.35
CA ALA A 269 40.32 -43.63 -15.93
C ALA A 269 41.61 -42.93 -15.42
N ASP A 270 41.46 -42.23 -14.30
CA ASP A 270 42.47 -41.50 -13.49
C ASP A 270 43.04 -40.19 -14.07
N ASP A 271 43.02 -39.14 -13.22
CA ASP A 271 43.77 -37.87 -13.32
C ASP A 271 43.18 -36.66 -14.09
N GLN A 272 41.88 -36.36 -14.00
CA GLN A 272 41.40 -34.99 -14.28
C GLN A 272 40.71 -34.31 -13.08
N GLU A 273 41.24 -33.14 -12.71
CA GLU A 273 40.66 -32.25 -11.69
C GLU A 273 39.24 -31.83 -12.09
N GLU A 274 38.26 -32.09 -11.23
CA GLU A 274 36.85 -31.71 -11.44
C GLU A 274 36.74 -30.20 -11.69
N THR A 275 36.37 -29.72 -12.89
CA THR A 275 36.28 -28.28 -13.17
C THR A 275 34.86 -27.71 -12.98
N GLY A 276 34.75 -26.43 -12.58
CA GLY A 276 33.49 -25.68 -12.51
C GLY A 276 32.64 -25.92 -11.25
N TRP A 277 31.30 -25.97 -11.39
CA TRP A 277 30.38 -26.05 -10.24
C TRP A 277 30.50 -27.34 -9.40
N LYS A 278 31.08 -28.41 -9.97
CA LYS A 278 31.39 -29.67 -9.26
C LYS A 278 32.62 -29.54 -8.36
N TYR A 279 33.56 -28.66 -8.73
CA TYR A 279 34.76 -28.37 -7.94
C TYR A 279 34.45 -27.77 -6.57
N ILE A 280 33.28 -27.13 -6.42
CA ILE A 280 32.84 -26.49 -5.18
C ILE A 280 31.87 -27.33 -4.35
N HIS A 281 31.58 -28.59 -4.74
CA HIS A 281 30.58 -29.43 -4.06
C HIS A 281 30.81 -29.54 -2.54
N GLY A 282 32.09 -29.51 -2.12
CA GLY A 282 32.52 -29.56 -0.72
C GLY A 282 32.42 -28.23 0.05
N ASP A 283 32.03 -27.13 -0.59
CA ASP A 283 31.92 -25.80 0.04
C ASP A 283 30.57 -25.11 -0.19
N VAL A 284 29.75 -25.54 -1.16
CA VAL A 284 28.43 -24.94 -1.48
C VAL A 284 27.48 -24.90 -0.27
N PHE A 285 27.46 -25.94 0.56
CA PHE A 285 26.55 -26.06 1.70
C PHE A 285 27.13 -25.53 3.01
N ARG A 286 28.24 -24.80 2.96
CA ARG A 286 28.82 -24.16 4.15
C ARG A 286 27.87 -23.11 4.70
N PHE A 287 27.67 -23.11 6.01
CA PHE A 287 26.76 -22.17 6.64
C PHE A 287 27.21 -20.72 6.47
N PRO A 288 26.25 -19.78 6.30
CA PRO A 288 26.57 -18.37 6.14
C PRO A 288 27.20 -17.77 7.40
N LYS A 289 28.20 -16.88 7.21
CA LYS A 289 28.92 -16.17 8.29
C LYS A 289 27.97 -15.52 9.31
N TYR A 290 26.89 -14.87 8.86
CA TYR A 290 25.88 -14.23 9.72
C TYR A 290 24.55 -15.00 9.75
N LYS A 291 24.57 -16.29 10.11
CA LYS A 291 23.38 -17.17 10.13
C LYS A 291 22.13 -16.61 10.83
N SER A 292 22.30 -15.79 11.89
CA SER A 292 21.15 -15.17 12.57
C SER A 292 20.48 -14.09 11.71
N LEU A 293 21.25 -13.21 11.07
CA LEU A 293 20.70 -12.17 10.20
C LEU A 293 19.99 -12.78 8.99
N PHE A 294 20.57 -13.85 8.42
CA PHE A 294 19.98 -14.54 7.28
C PHE A 294 18.63 -15.19 7.63
N ALA A 295 18.59 -15.93 8.75
CA ALA A 295 17.36 -16.55 9.24
C ALA A 295 16.30 -15.50 9.64
N ALA A 296 16.72 -14.38 10.23
CA ALA A 296 15.82 -13.26 10.52
C ALA A 296 15.23 -12.64 9.26
N ALA A 297 16.05 -12.38 8.23
CA ALA A 297 15.59 -11.86 6.95
C ALA A 297 14.61 -12.82 6.25
N LEU A 298 14.90 -14.13 6.26
CA LEU A 298 13.99 -15.16 5.74
C LEU A 298 12.66 -15.18 6.49
N GLY A 299 12.70 -15.03 7.82
CA GLY A 299 11.52 -14.93 8.68
C GLY A 299 10.63 -13.74 8.33
N SER A 300 11.21 -12.54 8.33
CA SER A 300 10.51 -11.31 7.96
C SER A 300 9.98 -11.38 6.51
N GLY A 301 10.77 -11.92 5.58
CA GLY A 301 10.34 -12.13 4.19
C GLY A 301 9.14 -13.08 4.07
N SER A 302 9.15 -14.20 4.80
CA SER A 302 8.03 -15.15 4.83
C SER A 302 6.74 -14.52 5.39
N GLN A 303 6.87 -13.68 6.42
CA GLN A 303 5.75 -12.91 6.98
C GLN A 303 5.14 -11.96 5.95
N LEU A 304 5.98 -11.15 5.29
CA LEU A 304 5.53 -10.18 4.29
C LEU A 304 4.91 -10.87 3.09
N PHE A 305 5.50 -11.98 2.63
CA PHE A 305 4.93 -12.79 1.56
C PHE A 305 3.53 -13.30 1.91
N THR A 306 3.37 -13.85 3.12
CA THR A 306 2.09 -14.40 3.56
C THR A 306 1.05 -13.30 3.79
N LEU A 307 1.45 -12.16 4.36
CA LEU A 307 0.62 -10.95 4.46
C LEU A 307 0.07 -10.56 3.08
N THR A 308 0.95 -10.40 2.09
CA THR A 308 0.58 -9.98 0.73
C THR A 308 -0.39 -10.96 0.08
N VAL A 309 -0.15 -12.27 0.21
CA VAL A 309 -1.09 -13.30 -0.28
C VAL A 309 -2.45 -13.18 0.38
N PHE A 310 -2.54 -13.03 1.71
CA PHE A 310 -3.81 -12.87 2.41
C PHE A 310 -4.55 -11.59 1.99
N ILE A 311 -3.84 -10.48 1.81
CA ILE A 311 -4.42 -9.22 1.33
C ILE A 311 -5.00 -9.40 -0.07
N PHE A 312 -4.29 -10.07 -0.99
CA PHE A 312 -4.83 -10.35 -2.32
C PHE A 312 -6.07 -11.25 -2.26
N MET A 313 -6.07 -12.28 -1.42
CA MET A 313 -7.24 -13.14 -1.27
C MET A 313 -8.48 -12.36 -0.79
N LEU A 314 -8.32 -11.46 0.19
CA LEU A 314 -9.42 -10.59 0.64
C LEU A 314 -9.85 -9.59 -0.44
N ALA A 315 -8.90 -9.07 -1.21
CA ALA A 315 -9.19 -8.16 -2.32
C ALA A 315 -10.01 -8.86 -3.43
N LEU A 316 -9.65 -10.10 -3.78
CA LEU A 316 -10.36 -10.91 -4.78
C LEU A 316 -11.77 -11.31 -4.33
N VAL A 317 -11.98 -11.52 -3.03
CA VAL A 317 -13.32 -11.73 -2.44
C VAL A 317 -14.17 -10.45 -2.47
N GLY A 318 -13.57 -9.28 -2.69
CA GLY A 318 -14.27 -8.00 -2.76
C GLY A 318 -14.43 -7.30 -1.41
N VAL A 319 -13.63 -7.66 -0.40
CA VAL A 319 -13.66 -7.01 0.93
C VAL A 319 -13.22 -5.53 0.85
N PHE A 320 -12.28 -5.24 -0.04
CA PHE A 320 -11.79 -3.89 -0.31
C PHE A 320 -12.54 -3.31 -1.51
N TYR A 321 -13.64 -2.61 -1.26
CA TYR A 321 -14.21 -1.71 -2.27
C TYR A 321 -13.60 -0.31 -2.10
N PRO A 322 -13.51 0.50 -3.18
CA PRO A 322 -12.67 1.72 -3.22
C PRO A 322 -13.01 2.79 -2.17
N TYR A 323 -14.18 2.69 -1.54
CA TYR A 323 -14.68 3.62 -0.52
C TYR A 323 -15.06 2.93 0.79
N ASN A 324 -14.62 1.68 1.01
CA ASN A 324 -14.68 1.05 2.32
C ASN A 324 -13.60 1.67 3.21
N ARG A 325 -13.96 2.76 3.90
CA ARG A 325 -12.99 3.63 4.56
C ARG A 325 -12.10 2.84 5.53
N GLY A 326 -10.78 2.91 5.32
CA GLY A 326 -9.81 2.29 6.21
C GLY A 326 -9.80 0.75 6.26
N ALA A 327 -10.62 0.05 5.49
CA ALA A 327 -10.69 -1.42 5.56
C ALA A 327 -9.36 -2.08 5.21
N LEU A 328 -8.68 -1.57 4.17
CA LEU A 328 -7.36 -2.04 3.76
C LEU A 328 -6.31 -1.84 4.85
N PHE A 329 -6.23 -0.65 5.45
CA PHE A 329 -5.29 -0.37 6.54
C PHE A 329 -5.56 -1.19 7.79
N THR A 330 -6.84 -1.39 8.14
CA THR A 330 -7.23 -2.25 9.26
C THR A 330 -6.82 -3.70 9.00
N ALA A 331 -7.10 -4.22 7.81
CA ALA A 331 -6.70 -5.56 7.40
C ALA A 331 -5.17 -5.73 7.41
N LEU A 332 -4.41 -4.73 6.94
CA LEU A 332 -2.95 -4.74 7.01
C LEU A 332 -2.45 -4.88 8.44
N VAL A 333 -2.94 -4.06 9.38
CA VAL A 333 -2.51 -4.12 10.79
C VAL A 333 -2.85 -5.47 11.42
N VAL A 334 -4.08 -5.95 11.22
CA VAL A 334 -4.55 -7.21 11.82
C VAL A 334 -3.81 -8.41 11.23
N ILE A 335 -3.73 -8.52 9.91
CA ILE A 335 -3.07 -9.67 9.25
C ILE A 335 -1.57 -9.63 9.55
N TYR A 336 -0.93 -8.47 9.59
CA TYR A 336 0.48 -8.35 9.97
C TYR A 336 0.74 -8.88 11.37
N ALA A 337 -0.12 -8.56 12.34
CA ALA A 337 -0.03 -9.09 13.69
C ALA A 337 -0.21 -10.61 13.73
N LEU A 338 -1.16 -11.15 12.96
CA LEU A 338 -1.43 -12.60 12.91
C LEU A 338 -0.33 -13.40 12.20
N THR A 339 0.28 -12.87 11.14
CA THR A 339 1.34 -13.55 10.38
C THR A 339 2.70 -13.54 11.09
N SER A 340 2.85 -12.78 12.18
CA SER A 340 4.08 -12.74 12.99
C SER A 340 4.52 -14.12 13.52
N GLY A 341 3.58 -15.03 13.79
CA GLY A 341 3.89 -16.41 14.17
C GLY A 341 4.60 -17.19 13.07
N ILE A 342 4.28 -16.94 11.79
CA ILE A 342 4.97 -17.55 10.65
C ILE A 342 6.41 -17.03 10.59
N ALA A 343 6.61 -15.73 10.81
CA ALA A 343 7.93 -15.12 10.87
C ALA A 343 8.82 -15.78 11.94
N GLY A 344 8.25 -15.97 13.14
CA GLY A 344 8.94 -16.60 14.26
C GLY A 344 9.28 -18.06 13.97
N TYR A 345 8.33 -18.81 13.40
CA TYR A 345 8.51 -20.21 13.04
C TYR A 345 9.62 -20.39 12.00
N THR A 346 9.56 -19.68 10.87
CA THR A 346 10.54 -19.84 9.79
C THR A 346 11.92 -19.34 10.22
N ALA A 347 12.01 -18.22 10.93
CA ALA A 347 13.29 -17.72 11.45
C ALA A 347 13.93 -18.68 12.45
N ALA A 348 13.18 -19.17 13.44
CA ALA A 348 13.73 -20.05 14.47
C ALA A 348 14.06 -21.46 13.93
N SER A 349 13.19 -22.02 13.08
CA SER A 349 13.42 -23.33 12.45
C SER A 349 14.68 -23.30 11.58
N PHE A 350 14.81 -22.30 10.71
CA PHE A 350 15.97 -22.20 9.82
C PHE A 350 17.26 -21.86 10.59
N TYR A 351 17.17 -21.05 11.65
CA TYR A 351 18.33 -20.76 12.49
C TYR A 351 18.85 -22.01 13.24
N CYS A 352 17.94 -22.86 13.73
CA CYS A 352 18.31 -24.12 14.39
C CYS A 352 18.89 -25.13 13.38
N GLN A 353 18.38 -25.16 12.14
CA GLN A 353 18.95 -25.94 11.03
C GLN A 353 20.40 -25.58 10.72
N LEU A 354 20.78 -24.31 10.87
CA LEU A 354 22.15 -23.82 10.72
C LEU A 354 22.98 -23.95 12.02
N GLU A 355 22.62 -24.88 12.91
CA GLU A 355 23.27 -25.12 14.21
C GLU A 355 23.32 -23.87 15.11
N GLY A 356 22.30 -23.01 15.01
CA GLY A 356 22.16 -21.82 15.84
C GLY A 356 21.63 -22.15 17.23
N THR A 357 22.35 -21.73 18.28
CA THR A 357 21.95 -22.00 19.69
C THR A 357 21.10 -20.88 20.29
N ASN A 358 21.39 -19.62 19.96
CA ASN A 358 20.77 -18.42 20.54
C ASN A 358 19.48 -18.00 19.83
N TRP A 359 18.49 -18.89 19.76
CA TRP A 359 17.24 -18.66 19.03
C TRP A 359 16.44 -17.45 19.53
N VAL A 360 16.53 -17.09 20.82
CA VAL A 360 15.87 -15.90 21.38
C VAL A 360 16.42 -14.61 20.78
N ARG A 361 17.74 -14.50 20.65
CA ARG A 361 18.39 -13.34 20.02
C ARG A 361 18.04 -13.26 18.54
N ASN A 362 17.96 -14.40 17.87
CA ASN A 362 17.51 -14.48 16.49
C ASN A 362 16.08 -13.96 16.34
N LEU A 363 15.17 -14.36 17.23
CA LEU A 363 13.78 -13.94 17.21
C LEU A 363 13.62 -12.42 17.47
N LEU A 364 14.39 -11.88 18.40
CA LEU A 364 14.43 -10.43 18.64
C LEU A 364 14.92 -9.69 17.40
N LEU A 365 15.94 -10.22 16.72
CA LEU A 365 16.42 -9.67 15.45
C LEU A 365 15.33 -9.73 14.37
N THR A 366 14.60 -10.83 14.22
CA THR A 366 13.48 -10.96 13.26
C THR A 366 12.40 -9.92 13.50
N GLY A 367 12.02 -9.68 14.76
CA GLY A 367 11.03 -8.67 15.12
C GLY A 367 11.52 -7.25 14.84
N CYS A 368 12.79 -6.95 15.09
CA CYS A 368 13.35 -5.60 14.93
C CYS A 368 13.83 -5.28 13.51
N LEU A 369 14.16 -6.27 12.67
CA LEU A 369 14.81 -6.07 11.38
C LEU A 369 13.99 -5.18 10.44
N PHE A 370 12.69 -5.41 10.37
CA PHE A 370 11.77 -4.62 9.53
C PHE A 370 11.00 -3.58 10.34
N CYS A 371 10.49 -3.94 11.53
CA CYS A 371 9.73 -3.00 12.36
C CYS A 371 10.57 -1.84 12.90
N GLY A 372 11.85 -2.07 13.22
CA GLY A 372 12.72 -1.04 13.81
C GLY A 372 12.91 0.15 12.88
N PRO A 373 13.45 -0.04 11.66
CA PRO A 373 13.58 1.04 10.68
C PRO A 373 12.25 1.69 10.34
N LEU A 374 11.17 0.92 10.16
CA LEU A 374 9.84 1.48 9.89
C LEU A 374 9.33 2.36 11.04
N PHE A 375 9.53 1.94 12.28
CA PHE A 375 9.13 2.70 13.46
C PHE A 375 9.90 4.02 13.55
N LEU A 376 11.21 4.01 13.25
CA LEU A 376 12.02 5.23 13.23
C LEU A 376 11.58 6.20 12.13
N THR A 377 11.35 5.69 10.91
CA THR A 377 10.82 6.50 9.80
C THR A 377 9.43 7.05 10.13
N PHE A 378 8.56 6.23 10.73
CA PHE A 378 7.25 6.66 11.21
C PHE A 378 7.37 7.77 12.25
N CYS A 379 8.23 7.62 13.26
CA CYS A 379 8.42 8.66 14.29
C CYS A 379 8.88 9.99 13.68
N PHE A 380 9.82 9.93 12.73
CA PHE A 380 10.29 11.12 12.02
C PHE A 380 9.17 11.78 11.20
N LEU A 381 8.49 11.02 10.33
CA LEU A 381 7.41 11.53 9.49
C LEU A 381 6.22 12.04 10.30
N ASN A 382 5.86 11.35 11.38
CA ASN A 382 4.78 11.77 12.26
C ASN A 382 5.14 13.07 13.02
N THR A 383 6.41 13.26 13.40
CA THR A 383 6.88 14.51 14.00
C THR A 383 6.77 15.67 13.01
N VAL A 384 7.16 15.45 11.75
CA VAL A 384 6.99 16.44 10.67
C VAL A 384 5.50 16.73 10.43
N ALA A 385 4.66 15.71 10.35
CA ALA A 385 3.22 15.87 10.14
C ALA A 385 2.55 16.67 11.27
N ILE A 386 2.95 16.45 12.53
CA ILE A 386 2.49 17.24 13.69
C ILE A 386 2.95 18.70 13.56
N ALA A 387 4.20 18.94 13.16
CA ALA A 387 4.73 20.30 13.00
C ALA A 387 3.95 21.13 11.96
N TYR A 388 3.45 20.49 10.91
CA TYR A 388 2.61 21.11 9.88
C TYR A 388 1.10 21.03 10.15
N ASN A 389 0.64 20.47 11.29
CA ASN A 389 -0.78 20.20 11.56
C ASN A 389 -1.48 19.41 10.43
N ALA A 390 -0.76 18.51 9.75
CA ALA A 390 -1.33 17.69 8.70
C ALA A 390 -2.23 16.58 9.30
N THR A 391 -3.32 16.25 8.61
CA THR A 391 -4.25 15.17 9.01
C THR A 391 -3.61 13.78 9.00
N ALA A 392 -2.53 13.62 8.21
CA ALA A 392 -1.67 12.44 8.20
C ALA A 392 -0.97 12.18 9.54
N ALA A 393 -0.89 13.16 10.44
CA ALA A 393 -0.39 12.97 11.79
C ALA A 393 -1.31 12.01 12.56
N LEU A 394 -0.75 10.92 13.08
CA LEU A 394 -1.49 10.00 13.92
C LEU A 394 -1.59 10.56 15.35
N PRO A 395 -2.81 10.55 15.94
CA PRO A 395 -3.01 11.04 17.29
C PRO A 395 -2.39 10.04 18.27
N PHE A 396 -1.99 10.55 19.44
CA PHE A 396 -1.31 9.74 20.47
C PHE A 396 -2.09 8.47 20.84
N GLY A 397 -3.42 8.56 20.95
CA GLY A 397 -4.27 7.41 21.25
C GLY A 397 -4.12 6.27 20.24
N THR A 398 -4.06 6.57 18.95
CA THR A 398 -3.87 5.55 17.90
C THR A 398 -2.48 4.92 17.98
N ILE A 399 -1.44 5.71 18.28
CA ILE A 399 -0.09 5.19 18.49
C ILE A 399 -0.07 4.19 19.64
N VAL A 400 -0.73 4.51 20.76
CA VAL A 400 -0.86 3.58 21.90
C VAL A 400 -1.59 2.30 21.49
N VAL A 401 -2.69 2.39 20.72
CA VAL A 401 -3.41 1.21 20.22
C VAL A 401 -2.51 0.32 19.35
N ILE A 402 -1.72 0.89 18.44
CA ILE A 402 -0.78 0.13 17.60
C ILE A 402 0.29 -0.56 18.45
N VAL A 403 0.84 0.14 19.45
CA VAL A 403 1.82 -0.43 20.40
C VAL A 403 1.19 -1.56 21.23
N LEU A 404 -0.07 -1.42 21.64
CA LEU A 404 -0.81 -2.48 22.35
C LEU A 404 -1.03 -3.71 21.46
N ILE A 405 -1.43 -3.53 20.20
CA ILE A 405 -1.54 -4.65 19.25
C ILE A 405 -0.18 -5.33 19.07
N TRP A 406 0.89 -4.57 18.93
CA TRP A 406 2.23 -5.12 18.77
C TRP A 406 2.70 -5.89 20.01
N THR A 407 2.50 -5.34 21.21
CA THR A 407 2.93 -5.96 22.48
C THR A 407 2.06 -7.15 22.91
N LEU A 408 0.74 -7.09 22.70
CA LEU A 408 -0.21 -8.10 23.19
C LEU A 408 -0.51 -9.20 22.17
N VAL A 409 -0.35 -8.92 20.88
CA VAL A 409 -0.64 -9.88 19.80
C VAL A 409 0.63 -10.26 19.06
N THR A 410 1.29 -9.29 18.41
CA THR A 410 2.42 -9.58 17.51
C THR A 410 3.61 -10.22 18.24
N SER A 411 4.03 -9.67 19.38
CA SER A 411 5.18 -10.20 20.12
C SER A 411 4.93 -11.61 20.70
N PRO A 412 3.79 -11.90 21.36
CA PRO A 412 3.49 -13.25 21.81
C PRO A 412 3.37 -14.26 20.66
N LEU A 413 2.70 -13.92 19.56
CA LEU A 413 2.58 -14.81 18.41
C LEU A 413 3.96 -15.10 17.78
N LEU A 414 4.82 -14.09 17.66
CA LEU A 414 6.20 -14.25 17.21
C LEU A 414 6.98 -15.24 18.10
N VAL A 415 6.85 -15.13 19.43
CA VAL A 415 7.49 -16.04 20.38
C VAL A 415 6.93 -17.46 20.30
N LEU A 416 5.60 -17.61 20.22
CA LEU A 416 4.96 -18.92 20.05
C LEU A 416 5.41 -19.59 18.75
N GLY A 417 5.45 -18.84 17.65
CA GLY A 417 6.01 -19.28 16.39
C GLY A 417 7.47 -19.70 16.52
N GLY A 418 8.29 -18.89 17.20
CA GLY A 418 9.69 -19.19 17.47
C GLY A 418 9.92 -20.47 18.28
N ILE A 419 9.10 -20.71 19.31
CA ILE A 419 9.14 -21.95 20.11
C ILE A 419 8.75 -23.15 19.24
N ALA A 420 7.69 -23.03 18.43
CA ALA A 420 7.27 -24.07 17.51
C ALA A 420 8.36 -24.38 16.46
N GLY A 421 9.01 -23.35 15.92
CA GLY A 421 10.11 -23.48 14.96
C GLY A 421 11.34 -24.13 15.56
N LYS A 422 11.73 -23.76 16.78
CA LYS A 422 12.84 -24.39 17.51
C LYS A 422 12.59 -25.88 17.77
N ASN A 423 11.36 -26.24 18.13
CA ASN A 423 10.99 -27.62 18.42
C ASN A 423 10.79 -28.47 17.16
N SER A 424 10.81 -27.85 15.97
CA SER A 424 10.78 -28.56 14.71
C SER A 424 12.07 -29.37 14.55
N LYS A 425 11.95 -30.70 14.44
CA LYS A 425 13.08 -31.63 14.23
C LYS A 425 13.61 -31.60 12.78
N ALA A 426 13.39 -30.51 12.07
CA ALA A 426 13.83 -30.40 10.69
C ALA A 426 15.35 -30.21 10.68
N GLU A 427 16.10 -31.26 10.34
CA GLU A 427 17.54 -31.18 10.12
C GLU A 427 17.84 -30.61 8.74
N PHE A 428 18.93 -29.84 8.63
CA PHE A 428 19.41 -29.36 7.34
C PHE A 428 20.04 -30.53 6.57
N GLN A 429 19.32 -31.06 5.59
CA GLN A 429 19.80 -32.15 4.75
C GLN A 429 20.68 -31.60 3.63
N ALA A 430 21.97 -31.44 3.91
CA ALA A 430 22.96 -31.11 2.89
C ALA A 430 23.23 -32.36 2.01
N PRO A 431 23.13 -32.26 0.67
CA PRO A 431 23.43 -33.37 -0.24
C PRO A 431 24.87 -33.91 -0.14
N CYS A 432 25.82 -33.03 0.23
CA CYS A 432 27.23 -33.35 0.33
C CYS A 432 27.83 -32.81 1.63
N ARG A 433 28.84 -33.51 2.17
CA ARG A 433 29.57 -33.07 3.36
C ARG A 433 30.55 -31.94 3.01
N THR A 434 30.65 -30.95 3.89
CA THR A 434 31.59 -29.84 3.71
C THR A 434 33.02 -30.21 4.08
N THR A 435 33.98 -29.63 3.36
CA THR A 435 35.42 -29.78 3.63
C THR A 435 35.85 -28.91 4.81
N LYS A 436 37.00 -29.22 5.42
CA LYS A 436 37.49 -28.53 6.63
C LYS A 436 37.90 -27.07 6.35
N TYR A 437 38.52 -26.79 5.22
CA TYR A 437 39.03 -25.46 4.88
C TYR A 437 38.28 -24.91 3.67
N PRO A 438 37.77 -23.67 3.74
CA PRO A 438 37.11 -23.06 2.59
C PRO A 438 38.14 -22.79 1.50
N ARG A 439 37.77 -23.08 0.26
CA ARG A 439 38.61 -22.74 -0.89
C ARG A 439 38.65 -21.23 -1.15
N GLU A 440 39.74 -20.77 -1.74
CA GLU A 440 39.87 -19.39 -2.18
C GLU A 440 38.99 -19.14 -3.41
N ILE A 441 38.28 -18.02 -3.41
CA ILE A 441 37.39 -17.62 -4.51
C ILE A 441 38.26 -16.97 -5.60
N PRO A 442 38.18 -17.41 -6.87
CA PRO A 442 38.97 -16.82 -7.94
C PRO A 442 38.60 -15.33 -8.15
N PRO A 443 39.55 -14.48 -8.56
CA PRO A 443 39.27 -13.08 -8.81
C PRO A 443 38.30 -12.93 -9.98
N LEU A 444 37.12 -12.41 -9.70
CA LEU A 444 36.07 -12.17 -10.70
C LEU A 444 36.31 -10.85 -11.43
N PRO A 445 36.03 -10.78 -12.75
CA PRO A 445 35.97 -9.50 -13.47
C PRO A 445 34.97 -8.54 -12.81
N TRP A 446 35.18 -7.23 -12.96
CA TRP A 446 34.37 -6.20 -12.32
C TRP A 446 32.85 -6.37 -12.56
N TYR A 447 32.44 -6.78 -13.76
CA TYR A 447 31.03 -6.96 -14.13
C TYR A 447 30.38 -8.21 -13.50
N ARG A 448 31.18 -9.15 -12.99
CA ARG A 448 30.71 -10.32 -12.21
C ARG A 448 30.81 -10.11 -10.70
N SER A 449 31.22 -8.93 -10.25
CA SER A 449 31.20 -8.59 -8.83
C SER A 449 29.75 -8.50 -8.30
N ALA A 450 29.60 -8.44 -6.98
CA ALA A 450 28.28 -8.46 -6.34
C ALA A 450 27.38 -7.31 -6.81
N ILE A 451 27.90 -6.07 -6.92
CA ILE A 451 27.08 -4.88 -7.19
C ILE A 451 26.43 -4.90 -8.58
N PRO A 452 27.16 -5.12 -9.69
CA PRO A 452 26.55 -5.20 -11.02
C PRO A 452 25.58 -6.37 -11.17
N GLN A 453 25.86 -7.51 -10.52
CA GLN A 453 24.93 -8.64 -10.53
C GLN A 453 23.65 -8.35 -9.76
N MET A 454 23.71 -7.65 -8.62
CA MET A 454 22.53 -7.18 -7.89
C MET A 454 21.68 -6.22 -8.74
N ALA A 455 22.33 -5.31 -9.48
CA ALA A 455 21.61 -4.40 -10.39
C ALA A 455 20.92 -5.16 -11.54
N MET A 456 21.60 -6.14 -12.13
CA MET A 456 21.03 -6.99 -13.18
C MET A 456 19.87 -7.85 -12.66
N ALA A 457 19.98 -8.33 -11.41
CA ALA A 457 18.96 -9.15 -10.76
C ALA A 457 17.62 -8.42 -10.60
N GLY A 458 17.67 -7.14 -10.23
CA GLY A 458 16.46 -6.34 -10.03
C GLY A 458 15.88 -5.73 -11.29
N PHE A 459 16.69 -5.49 -12.32
CA PHE A 459 16.24 -4.86 -13.57
C PHE A 459 15.13 -5.66 -14.26
N LEU A 460 15.25 -6.99 -14.32
CA LEU A 460 14.30 -7.84 -15.04
C LEU A 460 12.94 -7.97 -14.33
N PRO A 461 12.85 -8.26 -13.02
CA PRO A 461 11.61 -8.16 -12.26
C PRO A 461 10.97 -6.76 -12.35
N PHE A 462 11.77 -5.69 -12.23
CA PHE A 462 11.29 -4.31 -12.36
C PHE A 462 10.66 -4.05 -13.73
N SER A 463 11.32 -4.49 -14.81
CA SER A 463 10.80 -4.31 -16.17
C SER A 463 9.46 -5.03 -16.39
N ALA A 464 9.22 -6.14 -15.68
CA ALA A 464 7.97 -6.88 -15.73
C ALA A 464 6.83 -6.20 -14.95
N ILE A 465 7.12 -5.39 -13.92
CA ILE A 465 6.06 -4.78 -13.08
C ILE A 465 5.95 -3.26 -13.21
N TYR A 466 6.82 -2.62 -14.00
CA TYR A 466 6.98 -1.17 -14.03
C TYR A 466 5.66 -0.39 -14.22
N ILE A 467 4.79 -0.84 -15.12
CA ILE A 467 3.52 -0.16 -15.39
C ILE A 467 2.60 -0.23 -14.16
N GLU A 468 2.44 -1.40 -13.56
CA GLU A 468 1.60 -1.54 -12.36
C GLU A 468 2.21 -0.80 -11.17
N LEU A 469 3.54 -0.84 -11.03
CA LEU A 469 4.25 -0.12 -9.99
C LEU A 469 4.04 1.40 -10.11
N TYR A 470 4.04 1.94 -11.33
CA TYR A 470 3.68 3.35 -11.58
C TYR A 470 2.25 3.67 -11.09
N TYR A 471 1.28 2.81 -11.39
CA TYR A 471 -0.10 3.01 -10.96
C TYR A 471 -0.29 2.84 -9.43
N ILE A 472 0.43 1.92 -8.81
CA ILE A 472 0.48 1.79 -7.34
C ILE A 472 1.03 3.07 -6.73
N PHE A 473 2.16 3.60 -7.22
CA PHE A 473 2.71 4.84 -6.72
C PHE A 473 1.75 6.01 -6.94
N ALA A 474 1.16 6.15 -8.13
CA ALA A 474 0.14 7.17 -8.38
C ALA A 474 -1.05 7.07 -7.40
N SER A 475 -1.39 5.86 -6.95
CA SER A 475 -2.40 5.63 -5.91
C SER A 475 -1.92 5.95 -4.50
N VAL A 476 -0.67 5.64 -4.15
CA VAL A 476 -0.08 5.97 -2.84
C VAL A 476 0.06 7.48 -2.67
N TRP A 477 0.44 8.20 -3.72
CA TRP A 477 0.54 9.66 -3.72
C TRP A 477 -0.81 10.38 -3.90
N GLY A 478 -1.92 9.62 -3.96
CA GLY A 478 -3.28 10.13 -3.87
C GLY A 478 -3.86 10.73 -5.15
N HIS A 479 -3.25 10.48 -6.32
CA HIS A 479 -3.78 10.99 -7.59
C HIS A 479 -4.93 10.15 -8.14
N ARG A 480 -4.93 8.82 -7.93
CA ARG A 480 -5.98 7.91 -8.43
C ARG A 480 -6.12 6.68 -7.55
N ILE A 481 -7.34 6.22 -7.27
CA ILE A 481 -7.53 4.97 -6.52
C ILE A 481 -7.37 3.79 -7.47
N TYR A 482 -6.39 2.92 -7.22
CA TYR A 482 -6.23 1.68 -7.98
C TYR A 482 -7.24 0.63 -7.51
N THR A 483 -8.18 0.25 -8.38
CA THR A 483 -9.31 -0.63 -8.01
C THR A 483 -9.24 -2.02 -8.66
N ILE A 484 -8.28 -2.28 -9.54
CA ILE A 484 -8.22 -3.51 -10.34
C ILE A 484 -7.34 -4.57 -9.65
N TYR A 485 -7.78 -5.03 -8.48
CA TYR A 485 -7.02 -5.99 -7.67
C TYR A 485 -6.73 -7.33 -8.39
N SER A 486 -7.60 -7.76 -9.32
CA SER A 486 -7.41 -8.99 -10.09
C SER A 486 -6.19 -8.93 -11.01
N ILE A 487 -5.97 -7.80 -11.68
CA ILE A 487 -4.78 -7.59 -12.53
C ILE A 487 -3.53 -7.55 -11.68
N LEU A 488 -3.58 -6.81 -10.57
CA LEU A 488 -2.46 -6.72 -9.64
C LEU A 488 -2.06 -8.09 -9.06
N PHE A 489 -3.03 -8.97 -8.80
CA PHE A 489 -2.75 -10.34 -8.36
C PHE A 489 -2.06 -11.17 -9.45
N ILE A 490 -2.50 -11.09 -10.71
CA ILE A 490 -1.84 -11.79 -11.84
C ILE A 490 -0.39 -11.30 -11.97
N VAL A 491 -0.17 -9.99 -11.90
CA VAL A 491 1.16 -9.38 -12.00
C VAL A 491 2.04 -9.78 -10.81
N PHE A 492 1.46 -9.90 -9.61
CA PHE A 492 2.17 -10.45 -8.44
C PHE A 492 2.62 -11.90 -8.66
N ILE A 493 1.80 -12.76 -9.25
CA ILE A 493 2.20 -14.14 -9.60
C ILE A 493 3.32 -14.13 -10.65
N ILE A 494 3.23 -13.29 -11.67
CA ILE A 494 4.28 -13.12 -12.68
C ILE A 494 5.59 -12.67 -12.01
N LEU A 495 5.54 -11.70 -11.09
CA LEU A 495 6.70 -11.23 -10.34
C LEU A 495 7.39 -12.37 -9.57
N LEU A 496 6.62 -13.23 -8.90
CA LEU A 496 7.17 -14.40 -8.20
C LEU A 496 7.89 -15.36 -9.14
N ILE A 497 7.30 -15.63 -10.31
CA ILE A 497 7.88 -16.51 -11.33
C ILE A 497 9.17 -15.91 -11.90
N VAL A 498 9.15 -14.63 -12.30
CA VAL A 498 10.33 -13.93 -12.82
C VAL A 498 11.44 -13.91 -11.78
N THR A 499 11.11 -13.56 -10.54
CA THR A 499 12.09 -13.53 -9.44
C THR A 499 12.67 -14.92 -9.18
N ALA A 500 11.86 -15.98 -9.20
CA ALA A 500 12.34 -17.35 -9.06
C ALA A 500 13.30 -17.74 -10.21
N PHE A 501 12.98 -17.40 -11.46
CA PHE A 501 13.87 -17.71 -12.58
C PHE A 501 15.20 -16.96 -12.54
N ILE A 502 15.15 -15.66 -12.24
CA ILE A 502 16.36 -14.84 -12.12
C ILE A 502 17.24 -15.33 -10.99
N THR A 503 16.64 -15.68 -9.85
CA THR A 503 17.40 -16.18 -8.69
C THR A 503 18.06 -17.53 -8.96
N VAL A 504 17.38 -18.45 -9.66
CA VAL A 504 17.98 -19.72 -10.12
C VAL A 504 19.12 -19.47 -11.12
N ALA A 505 18.91 -18.60 -12.12
CA ALA A 505 19.92 -18.30 -13.13
C ALA A 505 21.18 -17.67 -12.55
N LEU A 506 21.03 -16.69 -11.65
CA LEU A 506 22.15 -16.01 -11.00
C LEU A 506 22.89 -16.91 -10.04
N THR A 507 22.18 -17.74 -9.27
CA THR A 507 22.79 -18.75 -8.40
C THR A 507 23.63 -19.72 -9.24
N TYR A 508 23.10 -20.17 -10.38
CA TYR A 508 23.84 -21.01 -11.31
C TYR A 508 25.10 -20.32 -11.84
N PHE A 509 25.01 -19.08 -12.33
CA PHE A 509 26.18 -18.35 -12.84
C PHE A 509 27.24 -18.10 -11.76
N GLN A 510 26.84 -17.91 -10.51
CA GLN A 510 27.77 -17.77 -9.39
C GLN A 510 28.49 -19.09 -9.11
N LEU A 511 27.76 -20.19 -8.99
CA LEU A 511 28.33 -21.51 -8.75
C LEU A 511 29.23 -21.97 -9.91
N ALA A 512 28.86 -21.65 -11.16
CA ALA A 512 29.66 -21.91 -12.34
C ALA A 512 30.95 -21.06 -12.40
N ALA A 513 31.02 -19.97 -11.63
CA ALA A 513 32.22 -19.16 -11.46
C ALA A 513 33.05 -19.55 -10.22
N GLU A 514 32.78 -20.73 -9.64
CA GLU A 514 33.48 -21.31 -8.49
C GLU A 514 33.37 -20.47 -7.20
N ASP A 515 32.34 -19.62 -7.14
CA ASP A 515 32.01 -18.82 -5.97
C ASP A 515 30.93 -19.55 -5.14
N HIS A 516 31.32 -20.02 -3.95
CA HIS A 516 30.45 -20.77 -3.04
C HIS A 516 29.63 -19.87 -2.09
N GLU A 517 29.83 -18.55 -2.07
CA GLU A 517 29.13 -17.62 -1.16
C GLU A 517 27.75 -17.18 -1.72
N TRP A 518 26.91 -18.14 -2.11
CA TRP A 518 25.61 -17.86 -2.76
C TRP A 518 24.53 -17.35 -1.80
N TRP A 519 24.57 -17.75 -0.52
CA TRP A 519 23.56 -17.41 0.50
C TRP A 519 23.24 -15.90 0.56
N TRP A 520 24.25 -15.04 0.67
CA TRP A 520 24.05 -13.59 0.85
C TRP A 520 23.76 -12.84 -0.44
N ARG A 521 24.21 -13.36 -1.58
CA ARG A 521 24.04 -12.71 -2.87
C ARG A 521 22.58 -12.66 -3.29
N TYR A 522 21.81 -13.69 -2.91
CA TYR A 522 20.35 -13.73 -3.05
C TYR A 522 19.64 -12.63 -2.24
N VAL A 523 20.00 -12.47 -0.95
CA VAL A 523 19.33 -11.52 -0.03
C VAL A 523 19.60 -10.07 -0.42
N ASN A 524 20.83 -9.74 -0.83
CA ASN A 524 21.19 -8.36 -1.16
C ASN A 524 20.67 -7.91 -2.54
N SER A 525 20.42 -8.84 -3.47
CA SER A 525 19.91 -8.54 -4.82
C SER A 525 18.46 -8.03 -4.83
N LEU A 526 17.62 -8.50 -3.90
CA LEU A 526 16.21 -8.10 -3.79
C LEU A 526 16.02 -6.74 -3.09
N VAL A 527 16.89 -6.41 -2.13
CA VAL A 527 16.71 -5.22 -1.27
C VAL A 527 17.12 -3.91 -1.96
N TYR A 528 18.15 -3.94 -2.82
CA TYR A 528 18.72 -2.70 -3.37
C TYR A 528 17.98 -2.15 -4.60
N PHE A 529 17.27 -2.98 -5.35
CA PHE A 529 16.65 -2.57 -6.62
C PHE A 529 15.14 -2.32 -6.52
N ASP A 530 14.42 -3.07 -5.67
CA ASP A 530 12.96 -2.89 -5.52
C ASP A 530 12.58 -1.64 -4.72
N PHE A 531 13.49 -1.06 -3.91
CA PHE A 531 13.21 0.12 -3.09
C PHE A 531 13.83 1.43 -3.59
N PHE A 532 15.07 1.42 -4.12
CA PHE A 532 15.77 2.67 -4.46
C PHE A 532 15.54 3.16 -5.90
N PHE A 533 15.48 2.23 -6.86
CA PHE A 533 15.37 2.58 -8.28
C PHE A 533 13.98 3.14 -8.67
N PRO A 534 12.85 2.56 -8.21
CA PRO A 534 11.53 3.09 -8.52
C PRO A 534 11.29 4.46 -7.86
N PHE A 535 11.81 4.65 -6.64
CA PHE A 535 11.70 5.92 -5.92
C PHE A 535 12.45 7.05 -6.65
N HIS A 536 13.64 6.77 -7.19
CA HIS A 536 14.41 7.75 -7.96
C HIS A 536 13.80 8.07 -9.33
N LEU A 537 13.27 7.06 -10.05
CA LEU A 537 12.59 7.23 -11.33
C LEU A 537 11.27 8.00 -11.19
N PHE A 538 10.50 7.70 -10.14
CA PHE A 538 9.23 8.38 -9.87
C PHE A 538 9.46 9.87 -9.50
N ASN A 539 10.48 10.17 -8.69
CA ASN A 539 10.80 11.55 -8.34
C ASN A 539 11.29 12.37 -9.55
N ASN A 540 12.06 11.77 -10.46
CA ASN A 540 12.54 12.48 -11.65
C ASN A 540 11.45 12.72 -12.70
N HIS A 541 10.43 11.87 -12.79
CA HIS A 541 9.31 12.06 -13.72
C HIS A 541 8.28 13.10 -13.23
N ASN A 542 8.13 13.31 -11.92
CA ASN A 542 7.25 14.35 -11.37
C ASN A 542 7.90 15.74 -11.26
N VAL A 543 9.21 15.88 -11.48
CA VAL A 543 9.89 17.19 -11.54
C VAL A 543 9.72 17.86 -12.92
N LYS A 544 9.05 17.20 -13.87
CA LYS A 544 8.73 17.77 -15.19
C LYS A 544 7.30 17.47 -15.60
N PHE A 545 6.31 17.97 -14.86
CA PHE A 545 5.03 18.40 -15.43
C PHE A 545 4.42 19.50 -14.56
#